data_AF-A0A9E4UBI2-F1
#
_entry.id   AF-A0A9E4UBI2-F1
#
_cell.length_a   1.000
_cell.length_b   1.000
_cell.length_c   1.000
_cell.angle_alpha   90.00
_cell.angle_beta   90.00
_cell.angle_gamma   90.00
#
_symmetry.space_group_name_H-M   'P 1'
#
loop_
_entity.id
_entity.type
_entity.pdbx_description
1 polymer ?
#
loop_
_entity_poly.entity_id
_entity_poly.type
_entity_poly.pdbx_seq_one_letter_code
_entity_poly.pdbx_strand_id
1 'polypeptide(L)'
;MIPRREALTQLARLVGLDLFIDRFGPPQTTEAKDEELAALIDDRLGEIARGLTAEAAASDDVLDTASAQEYLEDRLRTLVGFFSEEQRASLRAAFAEGTKDW
;
A
#
# COMPACT_ATOMS: atom_id res chain seq x y z
N MET A 1 -12.24 7.90 6.27
CA MET A 1 -10.77 8.05 6.39
C MET A 1 -10.35 7.34 7.66
N ILE A 2 -9.50 6.32 7.57
CA ILE A 2 -9.04 5.58 8.75
C ILE A 2 -8.03 6.41 9.56
N PRO A 3 -7.88 6.18 10.87
CA PRO A 3 -6.84 6.81 11.68
C PRO A 3 -5.43 6.55 11.12
N ARG A 4 -4.54 7.57 11.14
CA ARG A 4 -3.13 7.46 10.66
C ARG A 4 -2.41 6.23 11.21
N ARG A 5 -2.66 5.85 12.46
CA ARG A 5 -2.04 4.69 13.12
C ARG A 5 -2.47 3.36 12.50
N GLU A 6 -3.73 3.23 12.11
CA GLU A 6 -4.22 2.03 11.42
C GLU A 6 -3.62 1.95 10.01
N ALA A 7 -3.59 3.09 9.31
CA ALA A 7 -2.98 3.21 8.00
C ALA A 7 -1.47 2.88 8.05
N LEU A 8 -0.75 3.32 9.09
CA LEU A 8 0.66 3.01 9.30
C LEU A 8 0.87 1.51 9.58
N THR A 9 -0.05 0.89 10.31
CA THR A 9 0.00 -0.56 10.56
C THR A 9 -0.21 -1.36 9.28
N GLN A 10 -1.13 -0.92 8.42
CA GLN A 10 -1.32 -1.55 7.11
C GLN A 10 -0.09 -1.33 6.21
N LEU A 11 0.46 -0.12 6.17
CA LEU A 11 1.69 0.18 5.43
C LEU A 11 2.84 -0.71 5.90
N ALA A 12 3.05 -0.84 7.21
CA ALA A 12 4.09 -1.69 7.79
C ALA A 12 3.97 -3.15 7.31
N ARG A 13 2.76 -3.68 7.16
CA ARG A 13 2.55 -5.03 6.61
C ARG A 13 2.92 -5.12 5.13
N LEU A 14 2.54 -4.11 4.33
CA LEU A 14 2.82 -4.07 2.89
C LEU A 14 4.32 -3.94 2.57
N VAL A 15 5.07 -3.17 3.38
CA VAL A 15 6.53 -3.01 3.23
C VAL A 15 7.34 -4.10 3.94
N GLY A 16 6.68 -4.98 4.69
CA GLY A 16 7.30 -5.99 5.54
C GLY A 16 7.42 -5.53 6.99
N LEU A 17 6.67 -6.20 7.88
CA LEU A 17 6.52 -5.78 9.27
C LEU A 17 7.84 -5.77 10.05
N ASP A 18 8.66 -6.80 9.87
CA ASP A 18 9.95 -6.92 10.56
C ASP A 18 10.90 -5.79 10.14
N LEU A 19 10.99 -5.52 8.82
CA LEU A 19 11.79 -4.40 8.30
C LEU A 19 11.31 -3.06 8.86
N PHE A 20 9.99 -2.87 8.91
CA PHE A 20 9.41 -1.65 9.44
C PHE A 20 9.76 -1.48 10.93
N ILE A 21 9.61 -2.54 11.73
CA ILE A 21 9.91 -2.53 13.17
C ILE A 21 11.39 -2.27 13.41
N ASP A 22 12.27 -2.90 12.64
CA ASP A 22 13.72 -2.71 12.79
C ASP A 22 14.14 -1.26 12.51
N ARG A 23 13.45 -0.59 11.58
CA ARG A 23 13.78 0.79 11.17
C ARG A 23 13.12 1.86 12.04
N PHE A 24 11.86 1.67 12.40
CA PHE A 24 11.02 2.71 13.02
C PHE A 24 10.47 2.30 14.39
N GLY A 25 10.57 1.03 14.77
CA GLY A 25 9.85 0.45 15.90
C GLY A 25 8.39 0.08 15.57
N PRO A 26 7.61 -0.36 16.57
CA PRO A 26 6.26 -0.85 16.36
C PRO A 26 5.34 0.21 15.73
N PRO A 27 4.58 -0.10 14.67
CA PRO A 27 3.72 0.87 13.98
C PRO A 27 2.61 1.45 14.88
N GLN A 28 2.29 0.80 16.00
CA GLN A 28 1.29 1.27 16.96
C GLN A 28 1.81 2.45 17.79
N THR A 29 3.12 2.54 18.00
CA THR A 29 3.74 3.49 18.93
C THR A 29 4.79 4.39 18.28
N THR A 30 5.22 4.10 17.05
CA THR A 30 6.24 4.90 16.37
C THR A 30 5.74 6.26 15.93
N GLU A 31 6.66 7.22 15.92
CA GLU A 31 6.51 8.55 15.33
C GLU A 31 7.47 8.71 14.14
N ALA A 32 7.44 7.73 13.22
CA ALA A 32 8.25 7.76 12.01
C ALA A 32 8.05 9.09 11.24
N LYS A 33 9.17 9.71 10.87
CA LYS A 33 9.19 10.96 10.10
C LYS A 33 8.72 10.70 8.68
N ASP A 34 8.00 11.64 8.11
CA ASP A 34 7.39 11.48 6.79
C ASP A 34 8.45 11.32 5.68
N GLU A 35 9.63 11.96 5.79
CA GLU A 35 10.70 11.79 4.81
C GLU A 35 11.32 10.39 4.83
N GLU A 36 11.49 9.81 6.02
CA GLU A 36 12.06 8.47 6.18
C GLU A 36 11.05 7.40 5.73
N LEU A 37 9.75 7.63 5.97
CA LEU A 37 8.66 6.80 5.44
C LEU A 37 8.60 6.86 3.93
N ALA A 38 8.70 8.06 3.33
CA ALA A 38 8.67 8.24 1.89
C ALA A 38 9.81 7.48 1.20
N ALA A 39 11.04 7.52 1.76
CA ALA A 39 12.17 6.78 1.24
C ALA A 39 11.96 5.25 1.32
N LEU A 40 11.43 4.73 2.45
CA LEU A 40 11.10 3.30 2.53
C LEU A 40 10.02 2.91 1.53
N ILE A 41 9.00 3.76 1.34
CA ILE A 41 7.93 3.53 0.39
C ILE A 41 8.50 3.42 -1.01
N ASP A 42 9.36 4.36 -1.44
CA ASP A 42 10.00 4.33 -2.76
C ASP A 42 10.76 3.03 -2.99
N ASP A 43 11.59 2.63 -2.02
CA ASP A 43 12.36 1.37 -2.08
C ASP A 43 11.45 0.13 -2.18
N ARG A 44 10.20 0.24 -1.70
CA ARG A 44 9.27 -0.88 -1.56
C ARG A 44 8.02 -0.77 -2.42
N LEU A 45 7.93 0.19 -3.34
CA LEU A 45 6.75 0.41 -4.19
C LEU A 45 6.28 -0.87 -4.90
N GLY A 46 7.21 -1.66 -5.44
CA GLY A 46 6.89 -2.91 -6.12
C GLY A 46 6.36 -4.02 -5.18
N GLU A 47 6.77 -4.03 -3.92
CA GLU A 47 6.23 -4.95 -2.89
C GLU A 47 4.86 -4.49 -2.41
N ILE A 48 4.67 -3.18 -2.23
CA ILE A 48 3.37 -2.58 -1.90
C ILE A 48 2.35 -2.92 -2.99
N ALA A 49 2.71 -2.71 -4.27
CA ALA A 49 1.83 -3.02 -5.39
C ALA A 49 1.43 -4.50 -5.43
N ARG A 50 2.40 -5.40 -5.23
CA ARG A 50 2.15 -6.85 -5.15
C ARG A 50 1.27 -7.22 -3.97
N GLY A 51 1.53 -6.66 -2.79
CA GLY A 51 0.73 -6.89 -1.58
C GLY A 51 -0.72 -6.48 -1.77
N LEU A 52 -0.97 -5.29 -2.31
CA LEU A 52 -2.31 -4.80 -2.60
C LEU A 52 -3.01 -5.64 -3.68
N THR A 53 -2.29 -6.04 -4.73
CA THR A 53 -2.85 -6.92 -5.78
C THR A 53 -3.22 -8.30 -5.21
N ALA A 54 -2.41 -8.82 -4.28
CA ALA A 54 -2.70 -10.08 -3.59
C ALA A 54 -3.91 -9.95 -2.64
N GLU A 55 -4.07 -8.82 -1.94
CA GLU A 55 -5.27 -8.54 -1.15
C GLU A 55 -6.53 -8.56 -2.02
N ALA A 56 -6.47 -7.92 -3.18
CA ALA A 56 -7.57 -7.87 -4.13
C ALA A 56 -7.86 -9.26 -4.73
N ALA A 57 -6.84 -10.06 -5.06
CA ALA A 57 -7.02 -11.45 -5.51
C ALA A 57 -7.65 -12.37 -4.46
N ALA A 58 -7.49 -12.05 -3.17
CA ALA A 58 -8.05 -12.80 -2.05
C ALA A 58 -9.43 -12.28 -1.61
N SER A 59 -9.96 -11.25 -2.28
CA SER A 59 -11.23 -10.63 -1.93
C SER A 59 -12.38 -11.26 -2.71
N ASP A 60 -13.40 -11.77 -2.02
CA ASP A 60 -14.60 -12.33 -2.66
C ASP A 60 -15.41 -11.29 -3.46
N ASP A 61 -15.21 -10.01 -3.17
CA ASP A 61 -15.85 -8.88 -3.87
C ASP A 61 -15.19 -8.53 -5.23
N VAL A 62 -14.07 -9.18 -5.56
CA VAL A 62 -13.31 -8.94 -6.79
C VAL A 62 -13.57 -10.10 -7.76
N LEU A 63 -14.20 -9.79 -8.89
CA LEU A 63 -14.71 -10.78 -9.84
C LEU A 63 -14.11 -10.66 -11.24
N ASP A 64 -13.57 -9.48 -11.56
CA ASP A 64 -13.05 -9.12 -12.87
C ASP A 64 -12.03 -7.98 -12.76
N THR A 65 -11.38 -7.64 -13.87
CA THR A 65 -10.47 -6.49 -13.96
C THR A 65 -11.08 -5.17 -13.45
N ALA A 66 -12.39 -4.92 -13.60
CA ALA A 66 -12.99 -3.64 -13.22
C ALA A 66 -13.13 -3.52 -11.70
N SER A 67 -13.71 -4.54 -11.05
CA SER A 67 -13.82 -4.63 -9.60
C SER A 67 -12.43 -4.68 -8.92
N ALA A 68 -11.43 -5.25 -9.60
CA ALA A 68 -10.03 -5.16 -9.21
C ALA A 68 -9.53 -3.74 -9.01
N GLN A 69 -9.71 -2.94 -10.06
CA GLN A 69 -9.17 -1.59 -10.13
C GLN A 69 -9.90 -0.69 -9.14
N GLU A 70 -11.21 -0.89 -8.97
CA GLU A 70 -11.98 -0.20 -7.94
C GLU A 70 -11.49 -0.52 -6.53
N TYR A 71 -11.28 -1.81 -6.22
CA TYR A 71 -10.73 -2.24 -4.93
C TYR A 71 -9.36 -1.60 -4.66
N LEU A 72 -8.45 -1.66 -5.64
CA LEU A 72 -7.09 -1.14 -5.51
C LEU A 72 -7.06 0.38 -5.37
N GLU A 73 -7.92 1.12 -6.07
CA GLU A 73 -8.03 2.57 -5.92
C GLU A 73 -8.61 2.95 -4.56
N ASP A 74 -9.56 2.19 -4.00
CA ASP A 74 -10.07 2.44 -2.65
C ASP A 74 -9.00 2.17 -1.57
N ARG A 75 -8.21 1.11 -1.75
CA ARG A 75 -7.02 0.86 -0.93
C ARG A 75 -6.00 1.99 -1.02
N LEU A 76 -5.71 2.48 -2.22
CA LEU A 76 -4.80 3.60 -2.41
C LEU A 76 -5.32 4.88 -1.74
N ARG A 77 -6.62 5.15 -1.84
CA ARG A 77 -7.28 6.29 -1.18
C ARG A 77 -7.16 6.22 0.34
N THR A 78 -7.25 5.03 0.91
CA THR A 78 -7.10 4.79 2.35
C THR A 78 -5.69 5.12 2.85
N LEU A 79 -4.68 4.92 2.00
CA LEU A 79 -3.27 5.14 2.32
C LEU A 79 -2.70 6.44 1.71
N VAL A 80 -3.54 7.27 1.07
CA VAL A 80 -3.12 8.44 0.26
C VAL A 80 -2.18 9.39 1.01
N GLY A 81 -2.36 9.53 2.33
CA GLY A 81 -1.55 10.41 3.17
C GLY A 81 -0.07 10.02 3.29
N PHE A 82 0.30 8.82 2.84
CA PHE A 82 1.69 8.35 2.83
C PHE A 82 2.35 8.43 1.45
N PHE A 83 1.57 8.66 0.39
CA PHE A 83 2.08 8.59 -0.98
C PHE A 83 2.10 9.95 -1.66
N SER A 84 3.24 10.28 -2.25
CA SER A 84 3.34 11.37 -3.21
C SER A 84 2.46 11.10 -4.44
N GLU A 85 2.17 12.13 -5.23
CA GLU A 85 1.43 11.97 -6.50
C GLU A 85 2.18 11.04 -7.47
N GLU A 86 3.50 11.12 -7.49
CA GLU A 86 4.35 10.28 -8.35
C GLU A 86 4.28 8.81 -7.94
N GLN A 87 4.42 8.52 -6.64
CA GLN A 87 4.27 7.17 -6.08
C GLN A 87 2.88 6.59 -6.40
N ARG A 88 1.83 7.41 -6.31
CA ARG A 88 0.46 7.01 -6.68
C ARG A 88 0.34 6.69 -8.16
N ALA A 89 0.96 7.47 -9.03
CA ALA A 89 0.98 7.18 -10.47
C ALA A 89 1.69 5.85 -10.77
N SER A 90 2.83 5.59 -10.12
CA SER A 90 3.57 4.33 -10.25
C SER A 90 2.75 3.13 -9.76
N LEU A 91 2.07 3.27 -8.61
CA LEU A 91 1.18 2.22 -8.08
C LEU A 91 0.03 1.93 -9.04
N ARG A 92 -0.62 2.96 -9.59
CA ARG A 92 -1.70 2.77 -10.58
C ARG A 92 -1.23 2.07 -11.84
N ALA A 93 -0.03 2.38 -12.33
CA ALA A 93 0.55 1.67 -13.46
C ALA A 93 0.80 0.19 -13.12
N ALA A 94 1.31 -0.09 -11.92
CA ALA A 94 1.50 -1.47 -11.45
C ALA A 94 0.17 -2.22 -11.25
N PHE A 95 -0.88 -1.55 -10.76
CA PHE A 95 -2.23 -2.12 -10.65
C PHE A 95 -2.77 -2.48 -12.03
N ALA A 96 -2.70 -1.57 -12.99
CA ALA A 96 -3.16 -1.81 -14.35
C ALA A 96 -2.45 -3.00 -15.01
N GLU A 97 -1.17 -3.24 -14.68
CA GLU A 97 -0.44 -4.43 -15.11
C GLU A 97 -0.91 -5.69 -14.36
N GLY A 98 -0.99 -5.61 -13.03
CA GLY A 98 -1.29 -6.74 -12.15
C GLY A 98 -2.72 -7.28 -12.27
N THR A 99 -3.64 -6.50 -12.83
CA THR A 99 -5.06 -6.89 -12.99
C THR A 99 -5.42 -7.34 -14.40
N LYS A 100 -4.48 -7.42 -15.36
CA LYS A 100 -4.82 -7.72 -16.76
C LYS A 100 -5.47 -9.08 -16.99
N ASP A 101 -5.20 -10.03 -16.09
CA ASP A 101 -5.61 -11.44 -16.23
C ASP A 101 -6.79 -11.82 -15.32
N TRP A 102 -7.51 -10.84 -14.76
CA TRP A 102 -8.77 -11.05 -14.01
C TRP A 102 -9.99 -10.87 -14.90
#